data_AF-A0A1Y1ZFE7-F1
#
_entry.id   AF-A0A1Y1ZFE7-F1
#
_cell.length_a   1.000
_cell.length_b   1.000
_cell.length_c   1.000
_cell.angle_alpha   90.00
_cell.angle_beta   90.00
_cell.angle_gamma   90.00
#
_symmetry.space_group_name_H-M   'P 1'
#
loop_
_entity.id
_entity.type
_entity.pdbx_description
1 polymer ?
#
loop_
_entity_poly.entity_id
_entity_poly.type
_entity_poly.pdbx_seq_one_letter_code
_entity_poly.pdbx_strand_id
1 'polypeptide(L)'
;MKFLLVLGILVYVIYDCVALPRPGDGPLDKAIVQRMMILGTRLPPLKLTSKPTTTEAPAVVETPQPASKLVLKSETQDSPIPDFPSRPDGVDEATFYGGNFAFFEEIVRRDGFTDWNPAVVHSPVFLFGRTGPETDPCYPMSAMNQDGTGMNPGTHVPWGPNPGENCNDPGDYHGDYSSGKPFPVYVSAGYCPQRHEWWIDYDSYFEHDGNSDAGHRHDWEGITIVFTPDPNYLEADWWMARGVIFHRHQFNDYYLWKDLMTVSGESDIRDESYGKLLKHPKAFIGLYSHATFRAKCDIGCGSLINAQAPVSLREYRSSDWYRLVTKEDLHLGAEIPAEWDYGEATSTPASNHRLQCSRVITPGFLNLGPAPGRNPGGGPCGHWKARGVNGTSEVDRMQVDC
;
A
#
# COMPACT_ATOMS: atom_id res chain seq x y z
N MET A 1 -13.96 61.43 -23.38
CA MET A 1 -14.62 62.13 -22.26
C MET A 1 -16.11 61.82 -22.29
N LYS A 2 -16.67 61.54 -21.10
CA LYS A 2 -18.08 61.32 -20.73
C LYS A 2 -18.66 59.91 -20.90
N PHE A 3 -18.59 59.22 -19.76
CA PHE A 3 -19.45 58.15 -19.23
C PHE A 3 -20.93 58.28 -19.57
N LEU A 4 -21.61 57.14 -19.73
CA LEU A 4 -22.86 56.91 -19.00
C LEU A 4 -23.09 55.41 -18.75
N LEU A 5 -23.34 55.14 -17.48
CA LEU A 5 -23.58 53.86 -16.81
C LEU A 5 -25.08 53.79 -16.56
N VAL A 6 -25.77 52.69 -16.87
CA VAL A 6 -27.12 52.42 -16.36
C VAL A 6 -27.19 50.97 -15.89
N LEU A 7 -27.39 50.83 -14.58
CA LEU A 7 -27.68 49.59 -13.86
C LEU A 7 -29.05 49.02 -14.28
N GLY A 8 -29.09 47.71 -14.52
CA GLY A 8 -30.31 46.91 -14.49
C GLY A 8 -30.49 46.29 -13.11
N ILE A 9 -31.54 46.68 -12.41
CA ILE A 9 -32.03 46.08 -11.16
C ILE A 9 -32.91 44.88 -11.54
N LEU A 10 -32.60 43.69 -11.02
CA LEU A 10 -33.47 42.52 -11.11
C LEU A 10 -34.18 42.34 -9.76
N VAL A 11 -35.50 42.48 -9.77
CA VAL A 11 -36.40 42.21 -8.63
C VAL A 11 -36.84 40.74 -8.75
N TYR A 12 -36.52 39.92 -7.74
CA TYR A 12 -37.12 38.58 -7.61
C TYR A 12 -38.32 38.64 -6.67
N VAL A 13 -39.45 38.11 -7.17
CA VAL A 13 -40.71 37.92 -6.46
C VAL A 13 -40.61 36.61 -5.67
N ILE A 14 -40.83 36.66 -4.37
CA ILE A 14 -40.96 35.49 -3.48
C ILE A 14 -42.43 35.04 -3.54
N TYR A 15 -42.66 33.78 -3.90
CA TYR A 15 -43.92 33.09 -3.65
C TYR A 15 -43.79 32.25 -2.38
N ASP A 16 -44.57 32.58 -1.37
CA ASP A 16 -44.89 31.72 -0.22
C ASP A 16 -45.73 30.53 -0.69
N CYS A 17 -45.28 29.31 -0.39
CA CYS A 17 -46.13 28.13 -0.36
C CYS A 17 -46.04 27.50 1.03
N VAL A 18 -47.05 27.82 1.83
CA VAL A 18 -47.42 27.16 3.08
C VAL A 18 -47.93 25.76 2.76
N ALA A 19 -47.38 24.72 3.40
CA ALA A 19 -48.00 23.40 3.48
C ALA A 19 -48.11 22.96 4.95
N LEU A 20 -49.35 22.75 5.38
CA LEU A 20 -49.78 22.29 6.71
C LEU A 20 -49.58 20.76 6.86
N PRO A 21 -49.49 20.23 8.11
CA PRO A 21 -49.28 18.82 8.37
C PRO A 21 -50.58 17.99 8.29
N ARG A 22 -50.47 16.68 8.03
CA ARG A 22 -51.55 15.71 8.30
C ARG A 22 -51.09 14.61 9.28
N PRO A 23 -51.92 14.25 10.27
CA PRO A 23 -51.65 13.21 11.27
C PRO A 23 -52.40 11.88 10.99
N GLY A 24 -51.84 10.78 11.53
CA GLY A 24 -52.56 9.60 12.05
C GLY A 24 -52.89 8.46 11.09
N ASP A 25 -52.23 7.30 11.25
CA ASP A 25 -52.84 6.08 11.82
C ASP A 25 -51.94 4.83 11.66
N GLY A 26 -51.28 4.44 12.77
CA GLY A 26 -51.41 3.10 13.38
C GLY A 26 -50.71 1.85 12.80
N PRO A 27 -50.50 0.79 13.64
CA PRO A 27 -49.36 -0.13 13.52
C PRO A 27 -49.71 -1.64 13.41
N LEU A 28 -48.65 -2.49 13.42
CA LEU A 28 -48.56 -3.97 13.47
C LEU A 28 -48.77 -4.70 12.12
N ASP A 29 -47.96 -5.70 11.73
CA ASP A 29 -47.84 -6.98 12.43
C ASP A 29 -46.64 -7.85 12.00
N LYS A 30 -46.36 -8.87 12.83
CA LYS A 30 -45.21 -9.78 12.84
C LYS A 30 -45.36 -11.01 11.92
N ALA A 31 -44.18 -11.59 11.62
CA ALA A 31 -43.85 -13.02 11.54
C ALA A 31 -44.18 -13.82 10.26
N ILE A 32 -43.20 -14.60 9.75
CA ILE A 32 -43.11 -16.06 9.96
C ILE A 32 -41.87 -16.65 9.23
N VAL A 33 -41.27 -17.62 9.93
CA VAL A 33 -40.14 -18.52 9.62
C VAL A 33 -40.58 -19.72 8.77
N GLN A 34 -39.73 -20.25 7.86
CA GLN A 34 -39.42 -21.69 7.58
C GLN A 34 -38.69 -21.84 6.22
N ARG A 35 -37.45 -22.36 6.15
CA ARG A 35 -36.93 -23.76 6.18
C ARG A 35 -36.79 -24.45 4.79
N MET A 36 -35.53 -24.79 4.46
CA MET A 36 -35.01 -26.11 4.00
C MET A 36 -35.43 -26.73 2.64
N MET A 37 -34.44 -26.92 1.73
CA MET A 37 -33.84 -28.22 1.29
C MET A 37 -33.39 -28.27 -0.20
N ILE A 38 -32.08 -28.48 -0.39
CA ILE A 38 -31.35 -29.52 -1.18
C ILE A 38 -31.90 -29.98 -2.55
N LEU A 39 -31.04 -29.85 -3.58
CA LEU A 39 -30.68 -30.81 -4.67
C LEU A 39 -29.61 -30.11 -5.53
N GLY A 40 -28.41 -30.60 -5.85
CA GLY A 40 -27.85 -31.94 -5.85
C GLY A 40 -27.68 -32.44 -7.29
N THR A 41 -26.58 -32.09 -7.99
CA THR A 41 -26.12 -32.85 -9.18
C THR A 41 -24.59 -32.93 -9.26
N ARG A 42 -24.11 -34.17 -9.45
CA ARG A 42 -22.72 -34.61 -9.57
C ARG A 42 -22.23 -34.47 -11.01
N LEU A 43 -20.95 -34.15 -11.20
CA LEU A 43 -20.22 -34.36 -12.46
C LEU A 43 -19.20 -35.52 -12.30
N PRO A 44 -18.92 -36.29 -13.37
CA PRO A 44 -18.06 -37.48 -13.31
C PRO A 44 -16.56 -37.15 -13.47
N PRO A 45 -15.64 -38.03 -13.05
CA PRO A 45 -14.21 -37.81 -13.19
C PRO A 45 -13.69 -38.27 -14.57
N LEU A 46 -12.86 -37.43 -15.19
CA LEU A 46 -12.06 -37.78 -16.36
C LEU A 46 -10.71 -38.35 -15.90
N LYS A 47 -10.43 -39.58 -16.33
CA LYS A 47 -9.11 -40.21 -16.29
C LYS A 47 -8.25 -39.69 -17.45
N LEU A 48 -6.98 -39.37 -17.19
CA LEU A 48 -5.96 -39.27 -18.22
C LEU A 48 -4.67 -39.93 -17.72
N THR A 49 -4.29 -41.00 -18.39
CA THR A 49 -3.02 -41.71 -18.29
C THR A 49 -2.17 -41.39 -19.51
N SER A 50 -0.89 -41.05 -19.32
CA SER A 50 0.30 -41.63 -19.99
C SER A 50 1.48 -40.64 -20.13
N LYS A 51 2.65 -41.08 -19.68
CA LYS A 51 4.02 -40.79 -20.19
C LYS A 51 4.38 -41.92 -21.19
N PRO A 52 5.54 -41.97 -21.90
CA PRO A 52 6.75 -41.10 -21.95
C PRO A 52 7.13 -40.70 -23.42
N THR A 53 8.25 -40.03 -23.77
CA THR A 53 9.61 -40.60 -23.98
C THR A 53 10.57 -39.56 -24.65
N THR A 54 11.88 -39.64 -24.30
CA THR A 54 13.15 -39.30 -25.02
C THR A 54 13.39 -37.89 -25.60
N THR A 55 14.44 -37.13 -25.25
CA THR A 55 15.93 -37.25 -25.44
C THR A 55 16.39 -36.36 -26.61
N GLU A 56 17.07 -35.25 -26.30
CA GLU A 56 17.97 -34.55 -27.24
C GLU A 56 19.15 -33.90 -26.49
N ALA A 57 20.28 -33.82 -27.18
CA ALA A 57 21.65 -33.58 -26.68
C ALA A 57 21.96 -32.08 -26.39
N PRO A 58 23.02 -31.77 -25.63
CA PRO A 58 23.24 -30.42 -25.11
C PRO A 58 23.92 -29.49 -26.13
N ALA A 59 23.44 -28.24 -26.18
CA ALA A 59 24.15 -27.12 -26.77
C ALA A 59 25.27 -26.65 -25.83
N VAL A 60 26.44 -26.38 -26.42
CA VAL A 60 27.60 -25.77 -25.77
C VAL A 60 27.21 -24.33 -25.38
N VAL A 61 27.09 -24.09 -24.08
CA VAL A 61 26.90 -22.75 -23.50
C VAL A 61 28.23 -22.31 -22.93
N GLU A 62 28.78 -21.21 -23.45
CA GLU A 62 29.91 -20.51 -22.86
C GLU A 62 29.55 -20.11 -21.42
N THR A 63 30.36 -20.56 -20.47
CA THR A 63 30.25 -20.24 -19.05
C THR A 63 30.50 -18.75 -18.82
N PRO A 64 29.54 -17.99 -18.26
CA PRO A 64 29.85 -16.73 -17.60
C PRO A 64 30.73 -17.03 -16.39
N GLN A 65 31.73 -16.19 -16.15
CA GLN A 65 32.53 -16.25 -14.93
C GLN A 65 31.61 -16.26 -13.69
N PRO A 66 31.90 -17.10 -12.68
CA PRO A 66 31.06 -17.15 -11.49
C PRO A 66 31.17 -15.81 -10.75
N ALA A 67 30.05 -15.08 -10.69
CA ALA A 67 29.82 -14.12 -9.63
C ALA A 67 30.18 -14.80 -8.30
N SER A 68 30.97 -14.11 -7.49
CA SER A 68 31.44 -14.59 -6.20
C SER A 68 30.27 -15.24 -5.46
N LYS A 69 30.36 -16.56 -5.22
CA LYS A 69 29.38 -17.30 -4.43
C LYS A 69 29.48 -16.78 -3.00
N LEU A 70 28.69 -15.76 -2.68
CA LEU A 70 28.34 -15.47 -1.30
C LEU A 70 27.53 -16.67 -0.80
N VAL A 71 28.24 -17.64 -0.22
CA VAL A 71 27.60 -18.77 0.45
C VAL A 71 26.96 -18.20 1.70
N LEU A 72 25.64 -18.01 1.66
CA LEU A 72 24.80 -17.76 2.83
C LEU A 72 24.92 -18.98 3.75
N LYS A 73 25.97 -19.03 4.56
CA LYS A 73 26.02 -19.92 5.71
C LYS A 73 25.14 -19.29 6.77
N SER A 74 24.25 -20.09 7.35
CA SER A 74 23.65 -19.80 8.65
C SER A 74 24.78 -19.87 9.69
N GLU A 75 25.65 -18.87 9.70
CA GLU A 75 26.70 -18.75 10.69
C GLU A 75 26.07 -18.36 12.01
N THR A 76 26.58 -18.96 13.07
CA THR A 76 26.29 -18.62 14.46
C THR A 76 26.36 -17.12 14.65
N GLN A 77 25.46 -16.57 15.46
CA GLN A 77 25.26 -15.14 15.80
C GLN A 77 26.52 -14.37 16.25
N ASP A 78 27.67 -15.04 16.35
CA ASP A 78 28.97 -14.53 16.79
C ASP A 78 29.96 -14.23 15.63
N SER A 79 29.62 -14.50 14.37
CA SER A 79 30.49 -14.11 13.25
C SER A 79 30.59 -12.57 13.18
N PRO A 80 31.80 -12.00 13.15
CA PRO A 80 31.96 -10.55 13.08
C PRO A 80 31.36 -10.03 11.77
N ILE A 81 30.51 -9.00 11.87
CA ILE A 81 30.03 -8.25 10.70
C ILE A 81 31.27 -7.70 9.98
N PRO A 82 31.47 -8.04 8.69
CA PRO A 82 32.65 -7.60 7.96
C PRO A 82 32.64 -6.10 7.74
N ASP A 83 33.83 -5.50 7.65
CA ASP A 83 33.95 -4.12 7.17
C ASP A 83 33.54 -4.07 5.70
N PHE A 84 32.63 -3.15 5.36
CA PHE A 84 32.22 -2.93 3.98
C PHE A 84 33.12 -1.89 3.30
N PRO A 85 33.38 -2.03 1.99
CA PRO A 85 34.14 -1.02 1.27
C PRO A 85 33.40 0.33 1.31
N SER A 86 34.16 1.43 1.40
CA SER A 86 33.60 2.76 1.22
C SER A 86 32.98 2.89 -0.16
N ARG A 87 31.85 3.60 -0.26
CA ARG A 87 31.19 3.93 -1.52
C ARG A 87 32.18 4.65 -2.48
N PRO A 88 32.45 4.11 -3.67
CA PRO A 88 33.28 4.78 -4.68
C PRO A 88 32.69 6.12 -5.12
N ASP A 89 33.55 7.03 -5.59
CA ASP A 89 33.12 8.28 -6.20
C ASP A 89 32.18 8.02 -7.39
N GLY A 90 31.07 8.78 -7.45
CA GLY A 90 30.09 8.69 -8.52
C GLY A 90 29.04 7.58 -8.39
N VAL A 91 29.17 6.68 -7.40
CA VAL A 91 28.08 5.75 -7.05
C VAL A 91 26.94 6.54 -6.44
N ASP A 92 25.70 6.26 -6.86
CA ASP A 92 24.52 6.93 -6.33
C ASP A 92 24.40 6.75 -4.81
N GLU A 93 23.93 7.78 -4.10
CA GLU A 93 23.78 7.72 -2.65
C GLU A 93 22.75 6.67 -2.19
N ALA A 94 21.87 6.26 -3.08
CA ALA A 94 20.86 5.24 -2.90
C ALA A 94 21.34 3.83 -3.30
N THR A 95 22.62 3.67 -3.70
CA THR A 95 23.21 2.36 -3.98
C THR A 95 23.94 1.82 -2.73
N PHE A 96 23.80 0.52 -2.49
CA PHE A 96 24.31 -0.18 -1.30
C PHE A 96 25.19 -1.36 -1.66
N TYR A 97 26.20 -1.62 -0.83
CA TYR A 97 27.01 -2.82 -0.95
C TYR A 97 26.21 -4.04 -0.46
N GLY A 98 26.27 -5.17 -1.17
CA GLY A 98 25.46 -6.38 -0.93
C GLY A 98 25.61 -6.94 0.48
N GLY A 99 26.77 -6.74 1.10
CA GLY A 99 27.01 -7.04 2.51
C GLY A 99 26.05 -6.33 3.47
N ASN A 100 25.55 -5.13 3.16
CA ASN A 100 24.55 -4.44 3.99
C ASN A 100 23.22 -5.19 4.05
N PHE A 101 22.87 -5.95 3.01
CA PHE A 101 21.67 -6.76 2.99
C PHE A 101 21.93 -8.14 3.62
N ALA A 102 23.10 -8.74 3.35
CA ALA A 102 23.46 -10.05 3.88
C ALA A 102 23.56 -10.10 5.40
N PHE A 103 23.93 -8.98 6.04
CA PHE A 103 24.02 -8.84 7.48
C PHE A 103 22.99 -7.83 8.02
N PHE A 104 21.85 -7.68 7.33
CA PHE A 104 20.89 -6.61 7.62
C PHE A 104 20.42 -6.60 9.08
N GLU A 105 19.95 -7.74 9.58
CA GLU A 105 19.44 -7.81 10.95
C GLU A 105 20.56 -7.66 11.98
N GLU A 106 21.74 -8.22 11.73
CA GLU A 106 22.89 -8.13 12.62
C GLU A 106 23.38 -6.68 12.74
N ILE A 107 23.44 -5.96 11.62
CA ILE A 107 23.79 -4.52 11.59
C ILE A 107 22.75 -3.74 12.39
N VAL A 108 21.45 -3.97 12.15
CA VAL A 108 20.39 -3.25 12.87
C VAL A 108 20.40 -3.57 14.36
N ARG A 109 20.64 -4.82 14.78
CA ARG A 109 20.75 -5.18 16.20
C ARG A 109 21.96 -4.54 16.88
N ARG A 110 23.08 -4.39 16.17
CA ARG A 110 24.32 -3.82 16.71
C ARG A 110 24.28 -2.29 16.75
N ASP A 111 23.86 -1.67 15.65
CA ASP A 111 24.03 -0.24 15.39
C ASP A 111 22.70 0.53 15.37
N GLY A 112 21.57 -0.17 15.42
CA GLY A 112 20.25 0.39 15.14
C GLY A 112 20.04 0.67 13.65
N PHE A 113 18.89 1.27 13.33
CA PHE A 113 18.66 1.85 12.01
C PHE A 113 19.44 3.17 11.89
N THR A 114 20.46 3.20 11.03
CA THR A 114 21.30 4.37 10.77
C THR A 114 20.85 5.10 9.50
N ASP A 115 21.28 6.36 9.32
CA ASP A 115 20.89 7.17 8.15
C ASP A 115 21.41 6.61 6.81
N TRP A 116 22.36 5.67 6.86
CA TRP A 116 22.93 4.97 5.72
C TRP A 116 22.45 3.52 5.59
N ASN A 117 21.51 3.09 6.43
CA ASN A 117 20.89 1.78 6.28
C ASN A 117 19.98 1.78 5.04
N PRO A 118 20.01 0.72 4.18
CA PRO A 118 19.16 0.66 2.98
C PRO A 118 17.66 0.79 3.28
N ALA A 119 17.20 0.31 4.44
CA ALA A 119 15.81 0.45 4.86
C ALA A 119 15.42 1.89 5.23
N VAL A 120 16.37 2.69 5.71
CA VAL A 120 16.14 4.10 6.04
C VAL A 120 16.17 4.95 4.77
N VAL A 121 17.15 4.73 3.90
CA VAL A 121 17.31 5.51 2.67
C VAL A 121 16.17 5.27 1.69
N HIS A 122 15.60 4.08 1.65
CA HIS A 122 14.49 3.74 0.77
C HIS A 122 13.14 3.62 1.48
N SER A 123 13.03 4.14 2.70
CA SER A 123 11.78 4.05 3.47
C SER A 123 10.60 4.65 2.68
N PRO A 124 9.39 4.06 2.73
CA PRO A 124 8.24 4.59 2.02
C PRO A 124 7.72 5.89 2.63
N VAL A 125 6.92 6.59 1.82
CA VAL A 125 5.90 7.51 2.32
C VAL A 125 4.57 6.78 2.28
N PHE A 126 3.95 6.56 3.43
CA PHE A 126 2.58 6.08 3.49
C PHE A 126 1.60 7.25 3.42
N LEU A 127 0.61 7.15 2.54
CA LEU A 127 -0.44 8.15 2.35
C LEU A 127 -1.80 7.54 2.64
N PHE A 128 -2.56 8.22 3.49
CA PHE A 128 -3.85 7.76 3.95
C PHE A 128 -4.94 8.74 3.53
N GLY A 129 -6.16 8.22 3.41
CA GLY A 129 -7.30 9.01 2.98
C GLY A 129 -8.46 9.02 3.96
N ARG A 130 -9.37 9.98 3.75
CA ARG A 130 -10.71 10.03 4.36
C ARG A 130 -11.74 10.37 3.30
N THR A 131 -12.97 9.88 3.46
CA THR A 131 -14.10 10.26 2.59
C THR A 131 -14.94 11.40 3.16
N GLY A 132 -14.76 11.75 4.44
CA GLY A 132 -15.45 12.86 5.09
C GLY A 132 -14.94 13.14 6.50
N PRO A 133 -15.45 14.20 7.16
CA PRO A 133 -15.01 14.66 8.49
C PRO A 133 -15.14 13.64 9.64
N GLU A 134 -15.89 12.56 9.45
CA GLU A 134 -16.15 11.51 10.44
C GLU A 134 -15.73 10.11 9.93
N THR A 135 -15.02 10.05 8.80
CA THR A 135 -14.67 8.79 8.14
C THR A 135 -13.17 8.72 7.97
N ASP A 136 -12.50 8.39 9.06
CA ASP A 136 -11.06 8.29 9.14
C ASP A 136 -10.63 6.86 8.79
N PRO A 137 -9.39 6.67 8.29
CA PRO A 137 -8.86 5.34 8.03
C PRO A 137 -8.60 4.62 9.35
N CYS A 138 -8.58 3.28 9.32
CA CYS A 138 -7.87 2.58 10.38
C CYS A 138 -6.38 2.89 10.20
N TYR A 139 -5.82 3.70 11.10
CA TYR A 139 -4.43 4.13 11.00
C TYR A 139 -3.49 3.08 11.63
N PRO A 140 -2.28 2.85 11.09
CA PRO A 140 -1.42 1.81 11.61
C PRO A 140 -1.00 2.02 13.06
N MET A 141 -0.62 0.92 13.71
CA MET A 141 -0.10 0.92 15.07
C MET A 141 0.80 -0.26 15.37
N SER A 142 1.24 -0.38 16.62
CA SER A 142 2.04 -1.51 17.09
C SER A 142 1.27 -2.82 16.96
N ALA A 143 1.93 -3.80 16.34
CA ALA A 143 1.49 -5.19 16.30
C ALA A 143 1.67 -5.93 17.64
N MET A 144 2.39 -5.31 18.58
CA MET A 144 2.49 -5.76 19.96
C MET A 144 1.46 -5.05 20.83
N ASN A 145 1.02 -5.72 21.88
CA ASN A 145 0.21 -5.12 22.95
C ASN A 145 1.00 -4.01 23.68
N GLN A 146 0.30 -3.26 24.54
CA GLN A 146 0.88 -2.07 25.20
C GLN A 146 2.09 -2.37 26.10
N ASP A 147 2.21 -3.60 26.62
CA ASP A 147 3.34 -4.01 27.45
C ASP A 147 4.51 -4.62 26.65
N GLY A 148 4.34 -4.80 25.33
CA GLY A 148 5.34 -5.38 24.44
C GLY A 148 5.60 -6.86 24.66
N THR A 149 4.79 -7.55 25.47
CA THR A 149 5.00 -8.97 25.81
C THR A 149 4.18 -9.94 24.95
N GLY A 150 3.26 -9.42 24.15
CA GLY A 150 2.37 -10.25 23.35
C GLY A 150 1.81 -9.55 22.12
N MET A 151 1.05 -10.31 21.36
CA MET A 151 0.34 -9.83 20.18
C MET A 151 -0.68 -8.76 20.55
N ASN A 152 -0.82 -7.74 19.71
CA ASN A 152 -1.91 -6.77 19.80
C ASN A 152 -3.26 -7.53 19.74
N PRO A 153 -4.23 -7.23 20.63
CA PRO A 153 -5.50 -7.98 20.70
C PRO A 153 -6.42 -7.76 19.50
N GLY A 154 -6.14 -6.72 18.69
CA GLY A 154 -6.95 -6.27 17.57
C GLY A 154 -8.30 -5.71 18.03
N THR A 155 -9.04 -5.19 17.08
CA THR A 155 -10.40 -4.67 17.32
C THR A 155 -11.40 -5.38 16.41
N HIS A 156 -12.69 -5.28 16.74
CA HIS A 156 -13.72 -5.82 15.86
C HIS A 156 -13.90 -4.89 14.66
N VAL A 157 -14.19 -5.48 13.50
CA VAL A 157 -14.58 -4.72 12.31
C VAL A 157 -15.84 -3.92 12.62
N PRO A 158 -15.84 -2.59 12.42
CA PRO A 158 -16.98 -1.75 12.76
C PRO A 158 -18.16 -1.99 11.84
N TRP A 159 -19.36 -1.94 12.43
CA TRP A 159 -20.63 -2.00 11.70
C TRP A 159 -21.04 -0.56 11.35
N GLY A 160 -20.34 0.08 10.42
CA GLY A 160 -20.59 1.49 10.13
C GLY A 160 -19.77 2.05 8.97
N PRO A 161 -20.01 3.31 8.60
CA PRO A 161 -19.30 3.95 7.50
C PRO A 161 -17.86 4.31 7.84
N ASN A 162 -17.46 4.26 9.11
CA ASN A 162 -16.14 4.65 9.59
C ASN A 162 -15.23 3.42 9.74
N PRO A 163 -14.33 3.15 8.78
CA PRO A 163 -13.41 2.02 8.88
C PRO A 163 -12.34 2.20 9.96
N GLY A 164 -12.10 3.43 10.42
CA GLY A 164 -11.14 3.71 11.49
C GLY A 164 -11.71 3.63 12.91
N GLU A 165 -12.95 3.18 13.10
CA GLU A 165 -13.55 3.13 14.43
C GLU A 165 -12.75 2.21 15.38
N ASN A 166 -12.35 2.74 16.53
CA ASN A 166 -11.48 2.09 17.52
C ASN A 166 -10.02 1.86 17.08
N CYS A 167 -9.60 2.33 15.90
CA CYS A 167 -8.20 2.32 15.50
C CYS A 167 -7.42 3.50 16.07
N ASN A 168 -6.12 3.48 15.87
CA ASN A 168 -5.25 4.62 16.16
C ASN A 168 -5.68 5.85 15.33
N ASP A 169 -5.51 7.03 15.92
CA ASP A 169 -5.88 8.30 15.29
C ASP A 169 -4.70 8.80 14.43
N PRO A 170 -4.90 9.12 13.13
CA PRO A 170 -3.86 9.70 12.27
C PRO A 170 -3.36 11.07 12.76
N GLY A 171 -4.14 11.76 13.59
CA GLY A 171 -3.85 13.10 14.11
C GLY A 171 -4.64 14.20 13.39
N ASP A 172 -4.41 15.43 13.82
CA ASP A 172 -5.19 16.58 13.36
C ASP A 172 -5.13 16.76 11.83
N TYR A 173 -6.31 16.96 11.23
CA TYR A 173 -6.43 17.23 9.80
C TYR A 173 -6.38 18.74 9.52
N HIS A 174 -5.41 19.14 8.70
CA HIS A 174 -5.19 20.52 8.26
C HIS A 174 -5.32 20.67 6.73
N GLY A 175 -5.95 19.71 6.06
CA GLY A 175 -6.05 19.59 4.59
C GLY A 175 -5.11 18.53 4.03
N ASP A 176 -5.12 18.35 2.71
CA ASP A 176 -4.23 17.41 2.02
C ASP A 176 -2.78 17.56 2.49
N TYR A 177 -2.14 16.43 2.75
CA TYR A 177 -0.80 16.26 3.29
C TYR A 177 -0.67 16.84 4.70
N SER A 178 -1.63 16.54 5.56
CA SER A 178 -1.43 16.66 7.01
C SER A 178 -0.37 15.65 7.44
N SER A 179 0.56 16.03 8.31
CA SER A 179 1.53 15.07 8.85
C SER A 179 0.78 14.12 9.79
N GLY A 180 0.82 12.83 9.47
CA GLY A 180 0.27 11.80 10.33
C GLY A 180 1.15 11.55 11.55
N LYS A 181 0.57 10.95 12.59
CA LYS A 181 1.32 10.49 13.77
C LYS A 181 2.31 9.37 13.39
N PRO A 182 3.44 9.23 14.10
CA PRO A 182 4.35 8.10 13.96
C PRO A 182 3.66 6.76 14.26
N PHE A 183 4.10 5.70 13.58
CA PHE A 183 3.68 4.32 13.85
C PHE A 183 4.81 3.34 13.49
N PRO A 184 4.87 2.15 14.12
CA PRO A 184 5.85 1.12 13.78
C PRO A 184 5.70 0.59 12.35
N VAL A 185 6.83 0.51 11.64
CA VAL A 185 6.96 -0.16 10.35
C VAL A 185 7.96 -1.29 10.52
N TYR A 186 7.48 -2.52 10.31
CA TYR A 186 8.27 -3.72 10.50
C TYR A 186 9.00 -4.07 9.21
N VAL A 187 10.32 -4.21 9.30
CA VAL A 187 11.19 -4.38 8.14
C VAL A 187 11.91 -5.71 8.17
N SER A 188 11.84 -6.44 7.06
CA SER A 188 12.67 -7.62 6.80
C SER A 188 13.39 -7.48 5.47
N ALA A 189 14.61 -8.02 5.40
CA ALA A 189 15.37 -8.07 4.17
C ALA A 189 15.73 -9.52 3.83
N GLY A 190 15.82 -9.83 2.55
CA GLY A 190 16.36 -11.11 2.13
C GLY A 190 16.52 -11.26 0.62
N TYR A 191 17.15 -12.36 0.24
CA TYR A 191 17.67 -12.55 -1.10
C TYR A 191 16.88 -13.62 -1.86
N CYS A 192 16.44 -13.28 -3.06
CA CYS A 192 15.76 -14.19 -3.98
C CYS A 192 16.74 -14.74 -5.02
N PRO A 193 17.32 -15.95 -4.80
CA PRO A 193 18.40 -16.46 -5.63
C PRO A 193 17.98 -16.77 -7.07
N GLN A 194 16.71 -17.12 -7.31
CA GLN A 194 16.20 -17.42 -8.65
C GLN A 194 16.16 -16.18 -9.55
N ARG A 195 16.13 -14.99 -8.94
CA ARG A 195 16.02 -13.69 -9.62
C ARG A 195 17.27 -12.85 -9.49
N HIS A 196 18.18 -13.23 -8.59
CA HIS A 196 19.37 -12.46 -8.25
C HIS A 196 18.98 -11.05 -7.78
N GLU A 197 18.06 -10.99 -6.82
CA GLU A 197 17.46 -9.77 -6.30
C GLU A 197 17.52 -9.75 -4.76
N TRP A 198 17.78 -8.59 -4.17
CA TRP A 198 17.58 -8.32 -2.75
C TRP A 198 16.27 -7.60 -2.53
N TRP A 199 15.49 -8.01 -1.54
CA TRP A 199 14.16 -7.48 -1.28
C TRP A 199 14.13 -6.92 0.14
N ILE A 200 13.53 -5.75 0.33
CA ILE A 200 13.23 -5.17 1.64
C ILE A 200 11.71 -4.99 1.74
N ASP A 201 11.09 -5.71 2.65
CA ASP A 201 9.67 -5.61 2.97
C ASP A 201 9.45 -4.54 4.05
N TYR A 202 8.43 -3.71 3.89
CA TYR A 202 7.98 -2.70 4.86
C TYR A 202 6.50 -2.95 5.16
N ASP A 203 6.24 -3.57 6.31
CA ASP A 203 4.91 -3.99 6.72
C ASP A 203 4.38 -3.10 7.84
N SER A 204 3.14 -2.66 7.69
CA SER A 204 2.39 -1.91 8.71
C SER A 204 1.24 -2.77 9.24
N TYR A 205 1.03 -2.70 10.56
CA TYR A 205 -0.05 -3.42 11.22
C TYR A 205 -1.25 -2.52 11.49
N PHE A 206 -2.43 -3.06 11.26
CA PHE A 206 -3.72 -2.46 11.53
C PHE A 206 -4.53 -3.37 12.45
N GLU A 207 -5.32 -2.80 13.36
CA GLU A 207 -6.07 -3.60 14.33
C GLU A 207 -7.20 -4.44 13.73
N HIS A 208 -7.67 -4.04 12.55
CA HIS A 208 -8.62 -4.76 11.71
C HIS A 208 -8.56 -4.23 10.27
N ASP A 209 -9.11 -4.99 9.32
CA ASP A 209 -9.52 -4.53 7.99
C ASP A 209 -10.93 -3.92 8.11
N GLY A 210 -11.06 -2.63 7.79
CA GLY A 210 -12.27 -1.82 7.95
C GLY A 210 -13.38 -2.09 6.93
N ASN A 211 -13.24 -3.10 6.07
CA ASN A 211 -14.26 -3.51 5.14
C ASN A 211 -15.44 -4.19 5.82
N SER A 212 -16.63 -3.57 5.82
CA SER A 212 -17.77 -4.10 6.56
C SER A 212 -18.31 -5.46 6.09
N ASP A 213 -18.05 -5.85 4.83
CA ASP A 213 -18.58 -7.12 4.28
C ASP A 213 -17.55 -8.26 4.27
N ALA A 214 -16.26 -7.92 4.29
CA ALA A 214 -15.17 -8.89 4.11
C ALA A 214 -13.97 -8.67 5.04
N GLY A 215 -14.02 -7.63 5.87
CA GLY A 215 -12.96 -7.29 6.80
C GLY A 215 -12.88 -8.30 7.94
N HIS A 216 -11.74 -8.28 8.61
CA HIS A 216 -11.42 -9.17 9.71
C HIS A 216 -10.61 -8.43 10.77
N ARG A 217 -10.54 -9.03 11.95
CA ARG A 217 -9.62 -8.58 12.99
C ARG A 217 -8.18 -8.81 12.53
N HIS A 218 -7.31 -7.87 12.87
CA HIS A 218 -5.92 -7.78 12.43
C HIS A 218 -5.78 -7.61 10.94
N ASP A 219 -4.89 -6.74 10.51
CA ASP A 219 -4.53 -6.66 9.11
C ASP A 219 -3.06 -6.24 8.99
N TRP A 220 -2.43 -6.69 7.90
CA TRP A 220 -1.02 -6.48 7.62
C TRP A 220 -0.89 -6.12 6.15
N GLU A 221 -0.48 -4.90 5.87
CA GLU A 221 -0.29 -4.42 4.50
C GLU A 221 1.01 -3.63 4.41
N GLY A 222 1.59 -3.62 3.21
CA GLY A 222 2.95 -3.15 3.04
C GLY A 222 3.39 -3.02 1.61
N ILE A 223 4.67 -2.72 1.44
CA ILE A 223 5.34 -2.74 0.15
C ILE A 223 6.67 -3.49 0.25
N THR A 224 7.15 -3.97 -0.88
CA THR A 224 8.50 -4.54 -1.00
C THR A 224 9.32 -3.75 -1.99
N ILE A 225 10.50 -3.30 -1.59
CA ILE A 225 11.47 -2.68 -2.49
C ILE A 225 12.42 -3.74 -3.01
N VAL A 226 12.51 -3.84 -4.32
CA VAL A 226 13.32 -4.83 -5.03
C VAL A 226 14.59 -4.16 -5.54
N PHE A 227 15.74 -4.73 -5.20
CA PHE A 227 17.07 -4.29 -5.58
C PHE A 227 17.71 -5.28 -6.56
N THR A 228 18.45 -4.75 -7.53
CA THR A 228 19.29 -5.53 -8.46
C THR A 228 20.72 -4.99 -8.46
N PRO A 229 21.71 -5.76 -8.95
CA PRO A 229 23.06 -5.25 -9.10
C PRO A 229 23.07 -3.97 -9.92
N ASP A 230 23.86 -2.99 -9.49
CA ASP A 230 24.04 -1.73 -10.19
C ASP A 230 24.77 -2.00 -11.52
N PRO A 231 24.13 -1.72 -12.67
CA PRO A 231 24.71 -2.02 -13.98
C PRO A 231 25.98 -1.22 -14.27
N ASN A 232 26.25 -0.13 -13.53
CA ASN A 232 27.46 0.67 -13.68
C ASN A 232 28.63 0.14 -12.86
N TYR A 233 28.38 -0.79 -11.92
CA TYR A 233 29.37 -1.27 -10.96
C TYR A 233 29.38 -2.80 -10.87
N LEU A 234 29.18 -3.51 -12.00
CA LEU A 234 29.04 -4.97 -12.06
C LEU A 234 30.23 -5.78 -11.51
N GLU A 235 31.43 -5.22 -11.50
CA GLU A 235 32.62 -5.88 -10.94
C GLU A 235 32.65 -5.82 -9.40
N ALA A 236 31.76 -5.03 -8.80
CA ALA A 236 31.62 -4.88 -7.36
C ALA A 236 30.18 -5.20 -6.92
N ASP A 237 30.02 -5.62 -5.67
CA ASP A 237 28.74 -6.07 -5.13
C ASP A 237 27.83 -4.88 -4.76
N TRP A 238 27.59 -3.95 -5.68
CA TRP A 238 26.74 -2.77 -5.47
C TRP A 238 25.33 -3.01 -6.03
N TRP A 239 24.33 -2.56 -5.29
CA TRP A 239 22.92 -2.83 -5.55
C TRP A 239 22.10 -1.56 -5.49
N MET A 240 21.17 -1.41 -6.43
CA MET A 240 20.29 -0.25 -6.54
C MET A 240 18.82 -0.67 -6.56
N ALA A 241 17.94 0.21 -6.08
CA ALA A 241 16.49 -0.01 -6.16
C ALA A 241 16.04 -0.07 -7.62
N ARG A 242 15.34 -1.16 -7.97
CA ARG A 242 14.82 -1.43 -9.31
C ARG A 242 13.33 -1.19 -9.42
N GLY A 243 12.58 -1.47 -8.37
CA GLY A 243 11.12 -1.38 -8.38
C GLY A 243 10.50 -1.66 -7.03
N VAL A 244 9.17 -1.59 -6.99
CA VAL A 244 8.37 -1.79 -5.79
C VAL A 244 7.23 -2.75 -6.10
N ILE A 245 7.01 -3.69 -5.19
CA ILE A 245 5.84 -4.55 -5.14
C ILE A 245 4.87 -3.93 -4.13
N PHE A 246 3.64 -3.66 -4.55
CA PHE A 246 2.57 -3.19 -3.69
C PHE A 246 1.68 -4.39 -3.31
N HIS A 247 1.53 -4.63 -2.01
CA HIS A 247 0.71 -5.72 -1.48
C HIS A 247 -0.77 -5.31 -1.50
N ARG A 248 -1.63 -6.22 -1.94
CA ARG A 248 -3.08 -6.04 -1.98
C ARG A 248 -3.73 -7.36 -1.62
N HIS A 249 -3.80 -7.67 -0.33
CA HIS A 249 -4.16 -9.01 0.14
C HIS A 249 -3.36 -10.11 -0.59
N GLN A 250 -4.07 -10.98 -1.30
CA GLN A 250 -3.52 -12.09 -2.09
C GLN A 250 -2.84 -11.67 -3.41
N PHE A 251 -2.94 -10.39 -3.83
CA PHE A 251 -2.33 -9.87 -5.05
C PHE A 251 -1.08 -9.03 -4.76
N ASN A 252 -0.17 -8.98 -5.73
CA ASN A 252 1.10 -8.27 -5.63
C ASN A 252 1.37 -7.57 -6.97
N ASP A 253 1.36 -6.24 -6.98
CA ASP A 253 1.57 -5.47 -8.20
C ASP A 253 3.00 -4.91 -8.22
N TYR A 254 3.80 -5.35 -9.18
CA TYR A 254 5.18 -4.87 -9.36
C TYR A 254 5.25 -3.74 -10.38
N TYR A 255 5.94 -2.66 -9.98
CA TYR A 255 6.23 -1.51 -10.83
C TYR A 255 7.72 -1.17 -10.78
N LEU A 256 8.27 -0.74 -11.92
CA LEU A 256 9.66 -0.28 -11.98
C LEU A 256 9.79 1.07 -11.24
N TRP A 257 10.96 1.33 -10.67
CA TRP A 257 11.23 2.56 -9.90
C TRP A 257 10.95 3.84 -10.69
N LYS A 258 11.27 3.81 -12.00
CA LYS A 258 10.98 4.90 -12.95
C LYS A 258 9.49 5.16 -13.20
N ASP A 259 8.62 4.23 -12.82
CA ASP A 259 7.18 4.31 -13.00
C ASP A 259 6.46 4.62 -11.68
N LEU A 260 7.21 5.06 -10.66
CA LEU A 260 6.71 5.42 -9.33
C LEU A 260 6.76 6.92 -9.08
N MET A 261 5.85 7.39 -8.22
CA MET A 261 6.01 8.66 -7.53
C MET A 261 7.01 8.45 -6.39
N THR A 262 8.08 9.23 -6.39
CA THR A 262 9.16 9.16 -5.40
C THR A 262 9.46 10.56 -4.89
N VAL A 263 9.94 10.67 -3.65
CA VAL A 263 10.33 11.93 -3.02
C VAL A 263 11.72 11.83 -2.39
N SER A 264 12.39 12.96 -2.20
CA SER A 264 13.66 13.03 -1.46
C SER A 264 13.46 13.31 0.02
N GLY A 265 12.31 13.85 0.41
CA GLY A 265 11.95 14.09 1.80
C GLY A 265 10.61 14.83 1.95
N GLU A 266 10.44 15.56 3.05
CA GLU A 266 9.18 16.29 3.30
C GLU A 266 8.98 17.47 2.35
N SER A 267 10.06 18.11 1.90
CA SER A 267 9.99 19.32 1.05
C SER A 267 9.29 19.09 -0.29
N ASP A 268 9.31 17.86 -0.80
CA ASP A 268 8.70 17.45 -2.06
C ASP A 268 7.59 16.41 -1.86
N ILE A 269 7.06 16.26 -0.65
CA ILE A 269 6.01 15.30 -0.32
C ILE A 269 4.73 15.49 -1.15
N ARG A 270 4.45 16.72 -1.58
CA ARG A 270 3.28 17.08 -2.39
C ARG A 270 3.46 16.81 -3.88
N ASP A 271 4.65 16.38 -4.31
CA ASP A 271 4.95 16.17 -5.73
C ASP A 271 4.42 14.81 -6.22
N GLU A 272 3.47 14.83 -7.14
CA GLU A 272 2.84 13.63 -7.70
C GLU A 272 3.39 13.24 -9.08
N SER A 273 4.59 13.71 -9.43
CA SER A 273 5.23 13.33 -10.69
C SER A 273 5.91 11.96 -10.61
N TYR A 274 5.77 11.21 -11.69
CA TYR A 274 6.42 9.90 -11.87
C TYR A 274 7.85 10.04 -12.38
N GLY A 275 8.69 9.05 -12.07
CA GLY A 275 9.96 8.82 -12.77
C GLY A 275 11.08 9.79 -12.41
N LYS A 276 10.99 10.41 -11.22
CA LYS A 276 12.07 11.22 -10.67
C LYS A 276 13.23 10.42 -10.09
N LEU A 277 13.01 9.12 -9.84
CA LEU A 277 14.00 8.20 -9.28
C LEU A 277 14.57 8.70 -7.94
N LEU A 278 13.72 9.32 -7.10
CA LEU A 278 14.12 9.79 -5.77
C LEU A 278 14.14 8.64 -4.75
N LYS A 279 14.43 8.96 -3.50
CA LYS A 279 14.78 8.01 -2.44
C LYS A 279 13.58 7.20 -1.92
N HIS A 280 12.46 7.87 -1.68
CA HIS A 280 11.31 7.31 -0.96
C HIS A 280 10.12 7.08 -1.90
N PRO A 281 9.63 5.84 -2.10
CA PRO A 281 8.43 5.58 -2.89
C PRO A 281 7.18 5.99 -2.12
N LYS A 282 6.18 6.51 -2.84
CA LYS A 282 4.85 6.76 -2.28
C LYS A 282 3.98 5.50 -2.32
N ALA A 283 3.39 5.16 -1.18
CA ALA A 283 2.43 4.08 -1.02
C ALA A 283 1.09 4.64 -0.52
N PHE A 284 0.08 4.60 -1.39
CA PHE A 284 -1.28 5.02 -1.07
C PHE A 284 -2.02 3.84 -0.48
N ILE A 285 -2.50 3.99 0.75
CA ILE A 285 -3.23 2.96 1.48
C ILE A 285 -4.72 3.11 1.19
N GLY A 286 -5.36 2.00 0.84
CA GLY A 286 -6.80 1.92 0.69
C GLY A 286 -7.52 2.20 2.01
N LEU A 287 -8.60 2.97 1.94
CA LEU A 287 -9.33 3.42 3.14
C LEU A 287 -9.97 2.26 3.93
N TYR A 288 -10.35 1.16 3.30
CA TYR A 288 -11.16 0.12 3.93
C TYR A 288 -10.36 -1.15 4.19
N SER A 289 -9.69 -1.67 3.17
CA SER A 289 -8.98 -2.94 3.25
C SER A 289 -7.46 -2.81 3.21
N HIS A 290 -6.95 -1.58 3.38
CA HIS A 290 -5.53 -1.24 3.49
C HIS A 290 -4.65 -1.68 2.32
N ALA A 291 -5.23 -2.19 1.23
CA ALA A 291 -4.50 -2.55 0.03
C ALA A 291 -3.61 -1.38 -0.40
N THR A 292 -2.38 -1.67 -0.79
CA THR A 292 -1.39 -0.64 -1.12
C THR A 292 -1.33 -0.39 -2.62
N PHE A 293 -1.11 0.87 -2.99
CA PHE A 293 -1.12 1.31 -4.39
C PHE A 293 -0.03 2.34 -4.66
N ARG A 294 0.43 2.39 -5.90
CA ARG A 294 1.44 3.38 -6.33
C ARG A 294 0.89 4.78 -6.59
N ALA A 295 -0.44 4.94 -6.63
CA ALA A 295 -1.11 6.20 -6.96
C ALA A 295 -2.49 6.30 -6.30
N LYS A 296 -3.01 7.52 -6.15
CA LYS A 296 -4.42 7.78 -5.79
C LYS A 296 -5.39 7.07 -6.73
N CYS A 297 -5.00 7.00 -8.00
CA CYS A 297 -5.81 6.39 -9.04
C CYS A 297 -4.93 5.70 -10.11
N ASP A 298 -4.91 4.37 -10.08
CA ASP A 298 -4.23 3.52 -11.07
C ASP A 298 -5.17 2.45 -11.67
N ILE A 299 -5.99 1.80 -10.84
CA ILE A 299 -6.93 0.75 -11.20
C ILE A 299 -8.28 1.06 -10.53
N GLY A 300 -9.35 1.08 -11.33
CA GLY A 300 -10.71 0.97 -10.81
C GLY A 300 -11.21 2.15 -9.95
N CYS A 301 -10.71 3.36 -10.17
CA CYS A 301 -11.11 4.58 -9.45
C CYS A 301 -12.55 4.99 -9.78
N GLY A 302 -13.52 4.21 -9.30
CA GLY A 302 -14.86 4.71 -9.08
C GLY A 302 -14.85 5.57 -7.83
N SER A 303 -15.59 6.66 -7.83
CA SER A 303 -15.99 7.38 -6.61
C SER A 303 -16.76 6.42 -5.70
N LEU A 304 -16.05 5.66 -4.87
CA LEU A 304 -16.66 4.67 -3.98
C LEU A 304 -16.89 5.23 -2.58
N ILE A 305 -17.14 6.54 -2.50
CA ILE A 305 -17.67 7.21 -1.30
C ILE A 305 -18.97 6.52 -0.82
N ASN A 306 -19.69 5.82 -1.72
CA ASN A 306 -21.00 5.21 -1.44
C ASN A 306 -21.11 3.69 -1.71
N ALA A 307 -20.01 2.95 -1.88
CA ALA A 307 -20.11 1.50 -1.99
C ALA A 307 -19.92 0.88 -0.60
N GLN A 308 -20.93 0.17 -0.13
CA GLN A 308 -20.97 -0.53 1.17
C GLN A 308 -19.89 -1.60 1.38
N ALA A 309 -19.04 -1.86 0.39
CA ALA A 309 -17.81 -2.63 0.51
C ALA A 309 -17.02 -2.48 -0.79
N PRO A 310 -16.09 -1.51 -0.92
CA PRO A 310 -15.19 -1.55 -2.05
C PRO A 310 -14.41 -2.86 -2.00
N VAL A 311 -14.47 -3.64 -3.08
CA VAL A 311 -13.51 -4.73 -3.27
C VAL A 311 -12.12 -4.13 -3.26
N SER A 312 -11.12 -4.85 -2.74
CA SER A 312 -9.73 -4.38 -2.62
C SER A 312 -9.06 -3.86 -3.90
N LEU A 313 -9.66 -4.12 -5.07
CA LEU A 313 -9.21 -3.56 -6.36
C LEU A 313 -9.76 -2.15 -6.64
N ARG A 314 -10.64 -1.62 -5.80
CA ARG A 314 -11.37 -0.38 -6.01
C ARG A 314 -11.53 0.38 -4.70
N GLU A 315 -10.44 0.68 -4.03
CA GLU A 315 -10.51 1.44 -2.79
C GLU A 315 -10.39 2.95 -3.02
N TYR A 316 -11.09 3.70 -2.18
CA TYR A 316 -10.86 5.13 -2.06
C TYR A 316 -9.47 5.37 -1.48
N ARG A 317 -8.73 6.28 -2.11
CA ARG A 317 -7.35 6.64 -1.79
C ARG A 317 -7.18 8.13 -2.00
N SER A 318 -6.50 8.78 -1.08
CA SER A 318 -6.16 10.20 -1.18
C SER A 318 -4.83 10.46 -0.47
N SER A 319 -4.52 11.72 -0.18
CA SER A 319 -3.30 12.12 0.52
C SER A 319 -3.69 13.04 1.67
N ASP A 320 -4.73 12.68 2.42
CA ASP A 320 -5.20 13.51 3.53
C ASP A 320 -4.14 13.57 4.62
N TRP A 321 -3.57 12.41 4.97
CA TRP A 321 -2.38 12.32 5.81
C TRP A 321 -1.22 11.67 5.07
N TYR A 322 0.00 12.03 5.48
CA TYR A 322 1.22 11.33 5.09
C TYR A 322 2.08 10.99 6.30
N ARG A 323 2.81 9.89 6.23
CA ARG A 323 3.96 9.60 7.09
C ARG A 323 5.14 9.27 6.20
N LEU A 324 6.15 10.14 6.20
CA LEU A 324 7.48 9.77 5.71
C LEU A 324 8.14 8.96 6.80
N VAL A 325 8.38 7.67 6.51
CA VAL A 325 8.93 6.74 7.50
C VAL A 325 10.36 7.13 7.85
N THR A 326 10.62 7.37 9.13
CA THR A 326 11.94 7.69 9.67
C THR A 326 12.56 6.47 10.34
N LYS A 327 13.86 6.50 10.65
CA LYS A 327 14.54 5.40 11.34
C LYS A 327 13.92 5.07 12.71
N GLU A 328 13.31 6.06 13.37
CA GLU A 328 12.59 5.90 14.64
C GLU A 328 11.26 5.15 14.50
N ASP A 329 10.72 5.06 13.28
CA ASP A 329 9.52 4.27 12.99
C ASP A 329 9.86 2.82 12.66
N LEU A 330 11.12 2.51 12.35
CA LEU A 330 11.52 1.20 11.86
C LEU A 330 11.76 0.20 12.99
N HIS A 331 11.20 -0.98 12.84
CA HIS A 331 11.35 -2.13 13.71
C HIS A 331 11.81 -3.34 12.89
N LEU A 332 12.54 -4.28 13.49
CA LEU A 332 12.85 -5.53 12.78
C LEU A 332 11.58 -6.38 12.67
N GLY A 333 11.32 -6.94 11.49
CA GLY A 333 10.23 -7.89 11.29
C GLY A 333 10.35 -9.12 12.19
N ALA A 334 11.58 -9.51 12.53
CA ALA A 334 11.88 -10.58 13.49
C ALA A 334 11.44 -10.28 14.94
N GLU A 335 11.07 -9.03 15.26
CA GLU A 335 10.43 -8.69 16.54
C GLU A 335 9.01 -9.25 16.63
N ILE A 336 8.37 -9.57 15.50
CA ILE A 336 7.06 -10.22 15.44
C ILE A 336 7.25 -11.74 15.36
N PRO A 337 6.97 -12.49 16.43
CA PRO A 337 7.15 -13.93 16.44
C PRO A 337 6.26 -14.62 15.39
N ALA A 338 6.85 -15.53 14.63
CA ALA A 338 6.17 -16.23 13.55
C ALA A 338 5.05 -17.16 14.05
N GLU A 339 5.06 -17.52 15.34
CA GLU A 339 4.03 -18.32 16.00
C GLU A 339 2.80 -17.50 16.44
N TRP A 340 2.85 -16.16 16.39
CA TRP A 340 1.69 -15.34 16.68
C TRP A 340 0.65 -15.47 15.57
N ASP A 341 -0.59 -15.75 15.98
CA ASP A 341 -1.70 -16.00 15.08
C ASP A 341 -2.56 -14.74 14.94
N TYR A 342 -2.33 -13.99 13.87
CA TYR A 342 -3.15 -12.83 13.49
C TYR A 342 -4.45 -13.25 12.75
N GLY A 343 -4.85 -14.52 12.85
CA GLY A 343 -6.11 -15.02 12.32
C GLY A 343 -6.16 -15.01 10.80
N GLU A 344 -7.04 -14.16 10.26
CA GLU A 344 -7.29 -14.09 8.82
C GLU A 344 -6.29 -13.20 8.08
N ALA A 345 -5.44 -12.45 8.79
CA ALA A 345 -4.36 -11.68 8.18
C ALA A 345 -3.30 -12.61 7.56
N THR A 346 -3.23 -12.64 6.24
CA THR A 346 -2.39 -13.62 5.50
C THR A 346 -0.94 -13.19 5.23
N SER A 347 -0.54 -11.99 5.65
CA SER A 347 0.62 -11.23 5.15
C SER A 347 1.54 -10.71 6.26
N THR A 348 1.74 -11.46 7.34
CA THR A 348 2.70 -11.07 8.40
C THR A 348 4.13 -10.93 7.84
N PRO A 349 5.02 -10.13 8.47
CA PRO A 349 6.40 -9.95 7.99
C PRO A 349 7.14 -11.28 7.75
N ALA A 350 6.96 -12.25 8.66
CA ALA A 350 7.56 -13.57 8.54
C ALA A 350 7.04 -14.38 7.33
N SER A 351 5.78 -14.15 6.92
CA SER A 351 5.14 -14.88 5.82
C SER A 351 5.41 -14.24 4.45
N ASN A 352 5.47 -12.90 4.38
CA ASN A 352 5.65 -12.15 3.14
C ASN A 352 6.95 -12.55 2.44
N HIS A 353 8.07 -12.51 3.16
CA HIS A 353 9.37 -12.76 2.58
C HIS A 353 9.49 -14.15 1.92
N ARG A 354 8.97 -15.20 2.57
CA ARG A 354 9.06 -16.59 2.06
C ARG A 354 8.19 -16.83 0.83
N LEU A 355 6.98 -16.26 0.81
CA LEU A 355 6.03 -16.49 -0.28
C LEU A 355 6.49 -15.79 -1.57
N GLN A 356 7.13 -14.65 -1.40
CA GLN A 356 7.43 -13.70 -2.45
C GLN A 356 8.52 -14.16 -3.44
N CYS A 357 9.66 -14.69 -2.98
CA CYS A 357 10.70 -15.21 -3.88
C CYS A 357 10.24 -16.39 -4.75
N SER A 358 9.21 -17.13 -4.29
CA SER A 358 8.68 -18.31 -4.99
C SER A 358 7.64 -17.97 -6.06
N ARG A 359 7.02 -16.79 -5.98
CA ARG A 359 5.96 -16.38 -6.90
C ARG A 359 6.57 -15.84 -8.18
N VAL A 360 5.98 -16.23 -9.32
CA VAL A 360 6.24 -15.54 -10.58
C VAL A 360 5.64 -14.15 -10.45
N ILE A 361 6.47 -13.15 -10.13
CA ILE A 361 6.09 -11.75 -10.36
C ILE A 361 5.88 -11.64 -11.86
N THR A 362 4.61 -11.59 -12.24
CA THR A 362 4.25 -11.12 -13.56
C THR A 362 4.45 -9.61 -13.47
N PRO A 363 5.30 -9.00 -14.32
CA PRO A 363 5.23 -7.55 -14.50
C PRO A 363 3.75 -7.24 -14.73
N GLY A 364 3.20 -6.18 -14.15
CA GLY A 364 1.80 -5.82 -14.31
C GLY A 364 1.42 -5.64 -15.79
N PHE A 365 1.21 -6.74 -16.50
CA PHE A 365 0.62 -6.84 -17.82
C PHE A 365 -0.89 -6.93 -17.59
N LEU A 366 -1.42 -5.88 -16.97
CA LEU A 366 -2.77 -5.50 -17.27
C LEU A 366 -2.69 -4.66 -18.54
N ASN A 367 -3.65 -4.87 -19.45
CA ASN A 367 -3.91 -4.01 -20.60
C ASN A 367 -3.93 -2.54 -20.14
N LEU A 368 -2.77 -1.91 -20.09
CA LEU A 368 -2.65 -0.49 -20.16
C LEU A 368 -3.06 -0.18 -21.61
N GLY A 369 -4.35 0.11 -21.80
CA GLY A 369 -4.67 1.20 -22.72
C GLY A 369 -3.67 2.32 -22.44
N PRO A 370 -3.13 2.96 -23.49
CA PRO A 370 -1.92 3.77 -23.42
C PRO A 370 -1.92 4.59 -22.14
N ALA A 371 -0.86 4.46 -21.33
CA ALA A 371 -0.61 5.32 -20.17
C ALA A 371 -1.08 6.72 -20.56
N PRO A 372 -2.03 7.35 -19.82
CA PRO A 372 -2.73 8.53 -20.28
C PRO A 372 -1.69 9.49 -20.81
N GLY A 373 -1.66 9.59 -22.14
CA GLY A 373 -0.63 10.35 -22.83
C GLY A 373 -0.67 11.72 -22.21
N ARG A 374 0.50 12.30 -21.93
CA ARG A 374 0.63 13.71 -21.59
C ARG A 374 -0.27 14.49 -22.53
N ASN A 375 -1.45 14.86 -22.07
CA ASN A 375 -2.37 15.65 -22.84
C ASN A 375 -1.80 17.06 -22.69
N PRO A 376 -1.20 17.66 -23.72
CA PRO A 376 -0.49 18.94 -23.56
C PRO A 376 -1.44 20.10 -23.21
N GLY A 377 -2.75 19.83 -23.11
CA GLY A 377 -3.79 20.78 -22.73
C GLY A 377 -4.75 20.31 -21.64
N GLY A 378 -4.48 19.18 -20.95
CA GLY A 378 -5.24 18.78 -19.78
C GLY A 378 -4.70 19.51 -18.55
N GLY A 379 -5.43 20.51 -18.05
CA GLY A 379 -5.12 21.14 -16.77
C GLY A 379 -5.07 20.10 -15.64
N PRO A 380 -4.40 20.41 -14.51
CA PRO A 380 -4.33 19.48 -13.37
C PRO A 380 -5.74 19.07 -12.97
N CYS A 381 -5.98 17.77 -12.76
CA CYS A 381 -7.18 17.29 -12.09
C CYS A 381 -7.32 18.09 -10.79
N GLY A 382 -8.30 18.99 -10.77
CA GLY A 382 -8.39 20.04 -9.78
C GLY A 382 -8.56 19.51 -8.37
N HIS A 383 -8.20 20.34 -7.40
CA HIS A 383 -8.48 20.13 -5.98
C HIS A 383 -9.87 19.52 -5.75
N TRP A 384 -9.90 18.34 -5.11
CA TRP A 384 -11.10 17.74 -4.58
C TRP A 384 -11.55 18.54 -3.37
N LYS A 385 -12.40 19.55 -3.59
CA LYS A 385 -13.01 20.29 -2.49
C LYS A 385 -14.38 19.68 -2.20
N ALA A 386 -14.49 18.95 -1.10
CA ALA A 386 -15.80 18.61 -0.54
C ALA A 386 -16.55 19.93 -0.29
N ARG A 387 -17.64 20.18 -1.03
CA ARG A 387 -18.57 21.26 -0.67
C ARG A 387 -19.34 20.80 0.56
N GLY A 388 -19.18 21.50 1.68
CA GLY A 388 -20.11 21.37 2.78
C GLY A 388 -21.52 21.77 2.32
N VAL A 389 -22.48 20.87 2.44
CA VAL A 389 -23.89 21.10 2.10
C VAL A 389 -24.64 21.48 3.37
N ASN A 390 -25.16 22.70 3.42
CA ASN A 390 -26.27 23.04 4.31
C ASN A 390 -27.52 22.34 3.80
N GLY A 391 -28.20 21.64 4.69
CA GLY A 391 -29.11 20.55 4.38
C GLY A 391 -30.27 20.90 3.45
N THR A 392 -30.45 20.04 2.44
CA THR A 392 -31.73 19.47 2.00
C THR A 392 -31.42 18.20 1.23
N SER A 393 -32.23 17.16 1.41
CA SER A 393 -32.10 15.84 0.80
C SER A 393 -32.39 15.86 -0.70
N GLU A 394 -31.36 15.98 -1.53
CA GLU A 394 -31.38 15.53 -2.92
C GLU A 394 -29.96 15.06 -3.30
N VAL A 395 -29.85 13.79 -3.67
CA VAL A 395 -28.59 13.18 -4.11
C VAL A 395 -28.36 13.58 -5.56
N ASP A 396 -27.69 14.71 -5.77
CA ASP A 396 -27.18 15.06 -7.09
C ASP A 396 -26.05 14.09 -7.46
N ARG A 397 -26.19 13.46 -8.63
CA ARG A 397 -25.09 12.72 -9.27
C ARG A 397 -23.95 13.70 -9.52
N MET A 398 -22.83 13.51 -8.83
CA MET A 398 -21.55 14.11 -9.21
C MET A 398 -21.20 13.60 -10.61
N GLN A 399 -21.41 14.44 -11.63
CA GLN A 399 -20.83 14.26 -12.94
C GLN A 399 -19.42 14.84 -12.91
N VAL A 400 -18.43 13.97 -13.12
CA VAL A 400 -17.03 14.35 -13.28
C VAL A 400 -16.83 14.63 -14.77
N ASP A 401 -16.54 15.89 -15.12
CA ASP A 401 -15.97 16.21 -16.42
C ASP A 401 -14.45 16.13 -16.29
N CYS A 402 -13.85 15.18 -17.01
CA CYS A 402 -12.40 15.02 -17.17
C CYS A 402 -11.88 15.87 -18.33
#